data_AF-A0A662V1A7-F1
#
_entry.id   AF-A0A662V1A7-F1
#
_cell.length_a   1.000
_cell.length_b   1.000
_cell.length_c   1.000
_cell.angle_alpha   90.00
_cell.angle_beta   90.00
_cell.angle_gamma   90.00
#
_symmetry.space_group_name_H-M   'P 1'
#
loop_
_entity.id
_entity.type
_entity.pdbx_description
1 polymer ?
#
loop_
_entity_poly.entity_id
_entity_poly.type
_entity_poly.pdbx_seq_one_letter_code
_entity_poly.pdbx_strand_id
1 'polypeptide(L)'
;MAKYRILIANRGEIAIRIARTVRELGWIPLGIYTSIDKYSLHRRFMDGDYQVSNYLDMDEIIEAALELGADAIHPGYGFLSENALFVRKVVSRGLVFVGPPPNIMELSGDKARAKKMAEEAGIPTLPWRPVKKPEDVIEFANEYRYPVLLKAVGGGGGMGMRIVYNEKDVEKLYEQASKEAEDAFKDKRLYVEKFLTSPKHIEIQILGNGEKVIHLFERDCSIQHRYQKVIEEAPAPILSPDERRAITEDAVKLAEYIGYVNAGTVEFLFDPKTRKHYFMEINARLQVEHPVTEMITGVDIVKQQLLIAMGEGLDLKQDDIRIHGHAIEARINAENPVTMLPSPGTVSDYHEPSGPGIRIDSGITAGSIIPAEYNPLIAKIIAWAPSRREAINRMLRALREYIIIGVDTNILLIKSILEHPVFINGVHTTKFLDEYINDIKKRILNYERIQAIALSILMTRSINGFGSLVPRSKSPIVPTSHRLQTLKRRAWAYWRVIKSRMHTRKRSSRKK
;
A
#
# COMPACT_ATOMS: atom_id res chain seq x y z
N MET A 1 -27.09 16.79 -17.13
CA MET A 1 -26.78 15.75 -16.14
C MET A 1 -26.82 16.37 -14.76
N ALA A 2 -27.31 15.65 -13.75
CA ALA A 2 -27.22 16.10 -12.37
C ALA A 2 -25.74 16.34 -12.00
N LYS A 3 -25.46 17.42 -11.27
CA LYS A 3 -24.11 17.75 -10.83
C LYS A 3 -23.96 17.33 -9.38
N TYR A 4 -23.53 16.09 -9.16
CA TYR A 4 -23.39 15.58 -7.79
C TYR A 4 -22.25 16.28 -7.04
N ARG A 5 -22.40 16.33 -5.72
CA ARG A 5 -21.44 16.88 -4.76
C ARG A 5 -20.93 15.73 -3.90
N ILE A 6 -19.66 15.39 -4.03
CA ILE A 6 -19.08 14.20 -3.41
C ILE A 6 -18.14 14.64 -2.29
N LEU A 7 -18.50 14.38 -1.03
CA LEU A 7 -17.57 14.55 0.08
C LEU A 7 -16.59 13.39 0.13
N ILE A 8 -15.31 13.71 0.08
CA ILE A 8 -14.23 12.74 0.18
C ILE A 8 -13.77 12.69 1.64
N ALA A 9 -14.20 11.67 2.36
CA ALA A 9 -13.89 11.47 3.78
C ALA A 9 -12.50 10.82 3.97
N ASN A 10 -11.47 11.43 3.38
CA ASN A 10 -10.09 10.93 3.42
C ASN A 10 -9.10 12.08 3.15
N ARG A 11 -7.80 11.75 3.15
CA ARG A 11 -6.68 12.69 2.97
C ARG A 11 -5.67 12.18 1.94
N GLY A 12 -4.68 13.02 1.63
CA GLY A 12 -3.49 12.60 0.88
C GLY A 12 -3.79 12.20 -0.57
N GLU A 13 -3.04 11.22 -1.08
CA GLU A 13 -3.10 10.83 -2.50
C GLU A 13 -4.50 10.36 -2.92
N ILE A 14 -5.15 9.53 -2.09
CA ILE A 14 -6.45 8.95 -2.45
C ILE A 14 -7.53 10.01 -2.54
N ALA A 15 -7.49 11.04 -1.68
CA ALA A 15 -8.42 12.15 -1.77
C ALA A 15 -8.26 12.92 -3.09
N ILE A 16 -7.02 13.10 -3.55
CA ILE A 16 -6.72 13.71 -4.85
C ILE A 16 -7.17 12.82 -6.00
N ARG A 17 -6.90 11.50 -5.93
CA ARG A 17 -7.32 10.51 -6.92
C ARG A 17 -8.84 10.54 -7.14
N ILE A 18 -9.62 10.61 -6.05
CA ILE A 18 -11.08 10.68 -6.13
C ILE A 18 -11.53 12.05 -6.67
N ALA A 19 -10.96 13.15 -6.15
CA ALA A 19 -11.32 14.49 -6.58
C ALA A 19 -11.11 14.72 -8.09
N ARG A 20 -10.04 14.13 -8.66
CA ARG A 20 -9.78 14.14 -10.12
C ARG A 20 -10.93 13.49 -10.89
N THR A 21 -11.33 12.26 -10.54
CA THR A 21 -12.44 11.57 -11.22
C THR A 21 -13.77 12.30 -11.04
N VAL A 22 -14.06 12.82 -9.83
CA VAL A 22 -15.27 13.61 -9.59
C VAL A 22 -15.30 14.82 -10.54
N ARG A 23 -14.18 15.53 -10.73
CA ARG A 23 -14.10 16.64 -11.69
C ARG A 23 -14.24 16.20 -13.14
N GLU A 24 -13.64 15.08 -13.54
CA GLU A 24 -13.77 14.53 -14.90
C GLU A 24 -15.21 14.12 -15.24
N LEU A 25 -15.99 13.71 -14.25
CA LEU A 25 -17.44 13.47 -14.37
C LEU A 25 -18.26 14.76 -14.41
N GLY A 26 -17.62 15.93 -14.26
CA GLY A 26 -18.28 17.24 -14.19
C GLY A 26 -18.95 17.51 -12.84
N TRP A 27 -18.67 16.71 -11.81
CA TRP A 27 -19.22 16.81 -10.46
C TRP A 27 -18.35 17.70 -9.55
N ILE A 28 -18.75 17.91 -8.30
CA ILE A 28 -18.10 18.82 -7.36
C ILE A 28 -17.40 18.00 -6.26
N PRO A 29 -16.05 18.02 -6.18
CA PRO A 29 -15.34 17.40 -5.08
C PRO A 29 -15.37 18.28 -3.83
N LEU A 30 -15.77 17.70 -2.71
CA LEU A 30 -15.73 18.30 -1.39
C LEU A 30 -14.76 17.50 -0.51
N GLY A 31 -14.15 18.13 0.48
CA GLY A 31 -13.19 17.44 1.36
C GLY A 31 -13.33 17.78 2.83
N ILE A 32 -12.56 17.07 3.63
CA ILE A 32 -12.37 17.34 5.06
C ILE A 32 -10.89 17.44 5.37
N TYR A 33 -10.52 18.15 6.42
CA TYR A 33 -9.13 18.21 6.89
C TYR A 33 -9.04 18.38 8.40
N THR A 34 -7.95 17.90 9.00
CA THR A 34 -7.63 18.15 10.42
C THR A 34 -6.69 19.34 10.58
N SER A 35 -6.49 19.81 11.80
CA SER A 35 -5.50 20.86 12.11
C SER A 35 -4.09 20.52 11.62
N ILE A 36 -3.70 19.24 11.65
CA ILE A 36 -2.41 18.73 11.15
C ILE A 36 -2.32 18.89 9.63
N ASP A 37 -3.42 18.65 8.91
CA ASP A 37 -3.50 18.73 7.45
C ASP A 37 -3.91 20.10 6.92
N LYS A 38 -3.84 21.17 7.75
CA LYS A 38 -4.21 22.53 7.34
C LYS A 38 -3.54 22.99 6.03
N TYR A 39 -2.34 22.50 5.72
CA TYR A 39 -1.64 22.83 4.47
C TYR A 39 -1.42 21.62 3.55
N SER A 40 -2.16 20.54 3.79
CA SER A 40 -2.08 19.32 3.00
C SER A 40 -2.52 19.57 1.55
N LEU A 41 -1.83 18.96 0.60
CA LEU A 41 -2.03 19.23 -0.83
C LEU A 41 -3.47 18.89 -1.28
N HIS A 42 -4.07 17.84 -0.72
CA HIS A 42 -5.38 17.36 -1.14
C HIS A 42 -6.48 18.43 -1.05
N ARG A 43 -6.38 19.35 -0.09
CA ARG A 43 -7.32 20.47 0.08
C ARG A 43 -7.46 21.32 -1.17
N ARG A 44 -6.37 21.49 -1.93
CA ARG A 44 -6.34 22.29 -3.17
C ARG A 44 -7.12 21.65 -4.33
N PHE A 45 -7.49 20.38 -4.21
CA PHE A 45 -8.27 19.66 -5.20
C PHE A 45 -9.77 19.67 -4.90
N MET A 46 -10.18 20.30 -3.79
CA MET A 46 -11.58 20.41 -3.37
C MET A 46 -12.15 21.78 -3.77
N ASP A 47 -13.43 21.81 -4.10
CA ASP A 47 -14.17 23.06 -4.36
C ASP A 47 -14.71 23.68 -3.07
N GLY A 48 -14.78 22.87 -2.00
CA GLY A 48 -15.05 23.30 -0.64
C GLY A 48 -14.55 22.24 0.34
N ASP A 49 -14.05 22.66 1.50
CA ASP A 49 -13.63 21.75 2.55
C ASP A 49 -14.09 22.20 3.93
N TYR A 50 -14.16 21.25 4.85
CA TYR A 50 -14.57 21.46 6.23
C TYR A 50 -13.50 20.96 7.20
N GLN A 51 -13.25 21.70 8.28
CA GLN A 51 -12.30 21.27 9.28
C GLN A 51 -12.97 20.32 10.28
N VAL A 52 -12.42 19.12 10.42
CA VAL A 52 -12.83 18.13 11.44
C VAL A 52 -11.74 17.97 12.49
N SER A 53 -12.10 17.49 13.67
CA SER A 53 -11.17 17.16 14.75
C SER A 53 -10.33 15.93 14.39
N ASN A 54 -10.94 14.91 13.77
CA ASN A 54 -10.30 13.65 13.43
C ASN A 54 -10.96 12.98 12.21
N TYR A 55 -10.18 12.25 11.40
CA TYR A 55 -10.68 11.46 10.26
C TYR A 55 -11.44 10.18 10.67
N LEU A 56 -11.65 9.94 11.96
CA LEU A 56 -12.43 8.83 12.50
C LEU A 56 -13.71 9.28 13.22
N ASP A 57 -13.94 10.60 13.33
CA ASP A 57 -15.16 11.11 13.95
C ASP A 57 -16.32 11.02 12.94
N MET A 58 -17.14 9.99 13.09
CA MET A 58 -18.24 9.70 12.18
C MET A 58 -19.28 10.83 12.14
N ASP A 59 -19.56 11.45 13.28
CA ASP A 59 -20.65 12.42 13.40
C ASP A 59 -20.20 13.77 12.81
N GLU A 60 -18.98 14.23 13.12
CA GLU A 60 -18.43 15.44 12.50
C GLU A 60 -18.28 15.33 10.98
N ILE A 61 -17.88 14.16 10.46
CA ILE A 61 -17.75 13.94 9.01
C ILE A 61 -19.11 14.01 8.31
N ILE A 62 -20.16 13.47 8.94
CA ILE A 62 -21.52 13.54 8.40
C ILE A 62 -22.07 14.96 8.48
N GLU A 63 -21.81 15.68 9.57
CA GLU A 63 -22.17 17.10 9.70
C GLU A 63 -21.50 17.94 8.61
N ALA A 64 -20.20 17.74 8.39
CA ALA A 64 -19.45 18.36 7.30
C ALA A 64 -20.07 18.07 5.92
N ALA A 65 -20.49 16.83 5.67
CA ALA A 65 -21.15 16.44 4.42
C ALA A 65 -22.45 17.24 4.22
N LEU A 66 -23.27 17.36 5.27
CA LEU A 66 -24.55 18.05 5.21
C LEU A 66 -24.38 19.56 5.05
N GLU A 67 -23.45 20.18 5.79
CA GLU A 67 -23.18 21.62 5.68
C GLU A 67 -22.64 22.02 4.31
N LEU A 68 -21.77 21.18 3.73
CA LEU A 68 -21.27 21.38 2.37
C LEU A 68 -22.28 20.95 1.29
N GLY A 69 -23.46 20.44 1.67
CA GLY A 69 -24.50 19.98 0.76
C GLY A 69 -24.04 18.85 -0.15
N ALA A 70 -23.33 17.86 0.40
CA ALA A 70 -22.92 16.68 -0.34
C ALA A 70 -24.12 15.74 -0.61
N ASP A 71 -24.10 15.07 -1.76
CA ASP A 71 -25.04 14.00 -2.11
C ASP A 71 -24.52 12.63 -1.66
N ALA A 72 -23.19 12.46 -1.67
CA ALA A 72 -22.53 11.21 -1.35
C ALA A 72 -21.23 11.41 -0.59
N ILE A 73 -20.82 10.39 0.17
CA ILE A 73 -19.52 10.29 0.83
C ILE A 73 -18.71 9.18 0.18
N HIS A 74 -17.53 9.53 -0.36
CA HIS A 74 -16.52 8.57 -0.79
C HIS A 74 -15.47 8.40 0.31
N PRO A 75 -15.30 7.21 0.91
CA PRO A 75 -14.42 7.03 2.05
C PRO A 75 -12.96 6.79 1.65
N GLY A 76 -12.68 6.48 0.38
CA GLY A 76 -11.35 6.09 -0.07
C GLY A 76 -10.95 4.74 0.51
N TYR A 77 -9.78 4.66 1.14
CA TYR A 77 -9.30 3.48 1.85
C TYR A 77 -8.70 3.86 3.21
N GLY A 78 -8.64 2.90 4.14
CA GLY A 78 -8.29 3.19 5.54
C GLY A 78 -9.37 4.00 6.26
N PHE A 79 -9.07 4.52 7.45
CA PHE A 79 -10.02 5.27 8.27
C PHE A 79 -11.37 4.54 8.43
N LEU A 80 -12.47 5.15 7.99
CA LEU A 80 -13.83 4.64 8.11
C LEU A 80 -14.32 3.85 6.88
N SER A 81 -13.46 3.59 5.90
CA SER A 81 -13.84 2.94 4.62
C SER A 81 -14.36 1.51 4.74
N GLU A 82 -14.10 0.81 5.84
CA GLU A 82 -14.64 -0.54 6.12
C GLU A 82 -15.46 -0.57 7.41
N ASN A 83 -16.02 0.58 7.80
CA ASN A 83 -16.78 0.70 9.05
C ASN A 83 -18.30 0.65 8.79
N ALA A 84 -18.93 -0.49 9.07
CA ALA A 84 -20.36 -0.68 8.85
C ALA A 84 -21.27 0.27 9.65
N LEU A 85 -20.86 0.67 10.85
CA LEU A 85 -21.60 1.66 11.66
C LEU A 85 -21.60 3.03 10.98
N PHE A 86 -20.46 3.44 10.43
CA PHE A 86 -20.36 4.67 9.65
C PHE A 86 -21.30 4.64 8.44
N VAL A 87 -21.31 3.55 7.66
CA VAL A 87 -22.22 3.42 6.51
C VAL A 87 -23.68 3.55 6.93
N ARG A 88 -24.09 2.90 8.03
CA ARG A 88 -25.46 3.05 8.57
C ARG A 88 -25.78 4.50 8.91
N LYS A 89 -24.87 5.19 9.58
CA LYS A 89 -25.05 6.61 9.94
C LYS A 89 -25.19 7.49 8.69
N VAL A 90 -24.32 7.30 7.69
CA VAL A 90 -24.37 8.03 6.40
C VAL A 90 -25.73 7.85 5.72
N VAL A 91 -26.16 6.60 5.53
CA VAL A 91 -27.44 6.28 4.87
C VAL A 91 -28.64 6.80 5.67
N SER A 92 -28.60 6.71 7.01
CA SER A 92 -29.69 7.20 7.87
C SER A 92 -29.92 8.72 7.77
N ARG A 93 -28.94 9.46 7.24
CA ARG A 93 -29.00 10.91 7.03
C ARG A 93 -29.32 11.29 5.59
N GLY A 94 -29.69 10.32 4.75
CA GLY A 94 -30.08 10.53 3.35
C GLY A 94 -28.90 10.73 2.39
N LEU A 95 -27.67 10.45 2.84
CA LEU A 95 -26.47 10.52 2.00
C LEU A 95 -26.17 9.16 1.37
N VAL A 96 -25.64 9.16 0.15
CA VAL A 96 -25.14 7.95 -0.49
C VAL A 96 -23.75 7.62 0.06
N PHE A 97 -23.51 6.36 0.41
CA PHE A 97 -22.17 5.87 0.71
C PHE A 97 -21.56 5.22 -0.54
N VAL A 98 -20.40 5.71 -1.01
CA VAL A 98 -19.72 5.15 -2.18
C VAL A 98 -18.91 3.91 -1.78
N GLY A 99 -19.59 2.77 -1.69
CA GLY A 99 -19.02 1.48 -1.32
C GLY A 99 -20.12 0.44 -1.06
N PRO A 100 -19.77 -0.73 -0.50
CA PRO A 100 -20.74 -1.77 -0.19
C PRO A 100 -21.70 -1.36 0.94
N PRO A 101 -22.93 -1.93 0.99
CA PRO A 101 -23.89 -1.65 2.05
C PRO A 101 -23.45 -2.24 3.41
N PRO A 102 -24.04 -1.80 4.54
CA PRO A 102 -23.57 -2.16 5.87
C PRO A 102 -23.49 -3.66 6.16
N ASN A 103 -24.44 -4.45 5.66
CA ASN A 103 -24.46 -5.90 5.84
C ASN A 103 -23.25 -6.59 5.18
N ILE A 104 -22.82 -6.10 4.01
CA ILE A 104 -21.65 -6.62 3.31
C ILE A 104 -20.37 -6.21 4.04
N MET A 105 -20.31 -4.99 4.57
CA MET A 105 -19.17 -4.55 5.38
C MET A 105 -19.00 -5.34 6.67
N GLU A 106 -20.09 -5.64 7.38
CA GLU A 106 -20.04 -6.48 8.58
C GLU A 106 -19.56 -7.88 8.26
N LEU A 107 -20.00 -8.42 7.12
CA LEU A 107 -19.58 -9.73 6.66
C LEU A 107 -18.08 -9.75 6.33
N SER A 108 -17.60 -8.80 5.54
CA SER A 108 -16.17 -8.73 5.18
C SER A 108 -15.27 -8.45 6.38
N GLY A 109 -15.79 -7.73 7.40
CA GLY A 109 -15.06 -7.43 8.63
C GLY A 109 -14.93 -8.59 9.62
N ASP A 110 -15.78 -9.63 9.53
CA ASP A 110 -15.70 -10.85 10.35
C ASP A 110 -15.08 -11.98 9.52
N LYS A 111 -13.77 -12.19 9.69
CA LYS A 111 -12.99 -13.15 8.87
C LYS A 111 -13.45 -14.59 9.01
N ALA A 112 -13.97 -14.96 10.18
CA ALA A 112 -14.49 -16.30 10.41
C ALA A 112 -15.81 -16.50 9.65
N ARG A 113 -16.71 -15.51 9.66
CA ARG A 113 -17.92 -15.53 8.84
C ARG A 113 -17.61 -15.53 7.34
N ALA A 114 -16.67 -14.69 6.91
CA ALA A 114 -16.25 -14.64 5.51
C ALA A 114 -15.70 -16.01 5.03
N LYS A 115 -14.87 -16.68 5.85
CA LYS A 115 -14.36 -18.03 5.54
C LYS A 115 -15.46 -19.07 5.47
N LYS A 116 -16.39 -19.06 6.43
CA LYS A 116 -17.53 -19.97 6.41
C LYS A 116 -18.37 -19.80 5.13
N MET A 117 -18.60 -18.56 4.71
CA MET A 117 -19.34 -18.28 3.47
C MET A 117 -18.56 -18.68 2.23
N ALA A 118 -17.23 -18.53 2.22
CA ALA A 118 -16.40 -19.06 1.17
C ALA A 118 -16.55 -20.59 1.04
N GLU A 119 -16.56 -21.32 2.15
CA GLU A 119 -16.78 -22.77 2.16
C GLU A 119 -18.19 -23.16 1.69
N GLU A 120 -19.23 -22.45 2.13
CA GLU A 120 -20.60 -22.64 1.68
C GLU A 120 -20.75 -22.37 0.16
N ALA A 121 -20.01 -21.40 -0.36
CA ALA A 121 -19.91 -21.11 -1.80
C ALA A 121 -18.98 -22.09 -2.56
N GLY A 122 -18.39 -23.08 -1.87
CA GLY A 122 -17.49 -24.07 -2.47
C GLY A 122 -16.13 -23.52 -2.90
N ILE A 123 -15.71 -22.38 -2.33
CA ILE A 123 -14.42 -21.75 -2.59
C ILE A 123 -13.38 -22.38 -1.64
N PRO A 124 -12.20 -22.79 -2.15
CA PRO A 124 -11.18 -23.40 -1.30
C PRO A 124 -10.71 -22.48 -0.17
N THR A 125 -10.69 -22.99 1.06
CA THR A 125 -10.08 -22.35 2.23
C THR A 125 -8.93 -23.21 2.76
N LEU A 126 -7.99 -22.59 3.47
CA LEU A 126 -7.08 -23.37 4.31
C LEU A 126 -7.88 -23.97 5.47
N PRO A 127 -7.53 -25.18 5.94
CA PRO A 127 -8.12 -25.73 7.16
C PRO A 127 -8.07 -24.69 8.28
N TRP A 128 -9.20 -24.50 8.96
CA TRP A 128 -9.33 -23.51 10.02
C TRP A 128 -10.45 -23.90 10.98
N ARG A 129 -10.43 -23.32 12.19
CA ARG A 129 -11.57 -23.39 13.12
C ARG A 129 -11.57 -22.22 14.12
N PRO A 130 -12.73 -21.78 14.61
CA PRO A 130 -12.81 -20.87 15.75
C PRO A 130 -12.15 -21.49 16.99
N VAL A 131 -11.53 -20.67 17.83
CA VAL A 131 -10.93 -21.11 19.09
C VAL A 131 -11.42 -20.25 20.25
N LYS A 132 -11.66 -20.88 21.40
CA LYS A 132 -12.15 -20.25 22.64
C LYS A 132 -11.12 -20.31 23.76
N LYS A 133 -10.17 -21.24 23.67
CA LYS A 133 -9.12 -21.49 24.66
C LYS A 133 -7.85 -22.06 24.01
N PRO A 134 -6.69 -21.98 24.68
CA PRO A 134 -5.41 -22.51 24.15
C PRO A 134 -5.48 -23.97 23.70
N GLU A 135 -6.23 -24.82 24.39
CA GLU A 135 -6.35 -26.25 24.06
C GLU A 135 -6.94 -26.47 22.66
N ASP A 136 -7.85 -25.60 22.21
CA ASP A 136 -8.43 -25.67 20.87
C ASP A 136 -7.37 -25.41 19.78
N VAL A 137 -6.29 -24.68 20.09
CA VAL A 137 -5.16 -24.48 19.17
C VAL A 137 -4.25 -25.70 19.14
N ILE A 138 -4.01 -26.34 20.30
CA ILE A 138 -3.18 -27.55 20.44
C ILE A 138 -3.79 -28.70 19.64
N GLU A 139 -5.09 -28.96 19.85
CA GLU A 139 -5.83 -29.98 19.11
C GLU A 139 -5.80 -29.74 17.59
N PHE A 140 -6.00 -28.50 17.13
CA PHE A 140 -5.91 -28.16 15.71
C PHE A 140 -4.50 -28.44 15.15
N ALA A 141 -3.47 -28.07 15.91
CA ALA A 141 -2.10 -28.28 15.50
C ALA A 141 -1.68 -29.76 15.53
N ASN A 142 -2.29 -30.60 16.37
CA ASN A 142 -2.09 -32.05 16.34
C ASN A 142 -2.70 -32.67 15.07
N GLU A 143 -3.83 -32.15 14.60
CA GLU A 143 -4.49 -32.60 13.36
C GLU A 143 -3.75 -32.11 12.11
N TYR A 144 -3.45 -30.82 12.02
CA TYR A 144 -2.93 -30.16 10.80
C TYR A 144 -1.41 -29.89 10.82
N ARG A 145 -0.74 -30.29 11.90
CA ARG A 145 0.69 -30.09 12.18
C ARG A 145 1.10 -28.62 12.30
N TYR A 146 2.04 -28.34 13.20
CA TYR A 146 2.72 -27.05 13.24
C TYR A 146 3.53 -26.76 11.95
N PRO A 147 3.80 -25.49 11.62
CA PRO A 147 3.24 -24.29 12.26
C PRO A 147 1.76 -24.08 11.88
N VAL A 148 1.05 -23.38 12.76
CA VAL A 148 -0.33 -22.89 12.57
C VAL A 148 -0.38 -21.39 12.82
N LEU A 149 -1.43 -20.72 12.33
CA LEU A 149 -1.59 -19.27 12.42
C LEU A 149 -2.83 -18.94 13.23
N LEU A 150 -2.63 -18.24 14.34
CA LEU A 150 -3.70 -17.68 15.15
C LEU A 150 -4.02 -16.28 14.65
N LYS A 151 -5.30 -15.98 14.45
CA LYS A 151 -5.77 -14.68 13.93
C LYS A 151 -6.97 -14.19 14.73
N ALA A 152 -7.06 -12.87 14.89
CA ALA A 152 -8.28 -12.20 15.34
C ALA A 152 -9.40 -12.33 14.30
N VAL A 153 -10.64 -12.50 14.77
CA VAL A 153 -11.82 -12.55 13.90
C VAL A 153 -12.11 -11.19 13.28
N GLY A 154 -12.02 -10.12 14.08
CA GLY A 154 -12.16 -8.74 13.60
C GLY A 154 -10.81 -8.10 13.26
N GLY A 155 -10.83 -7.16 12.31
CA GLY A 155 -9.71 -6.26 12.02
C GLY A 155 -8.88 -6.58 10.77
N GLY A 156 -7.80 -5.82 10.55
CA GLY A 156 -6.94 -5.91 9.36
C GLY A 156 -5.50 -5.45 9.62
N GLY A 157 -4.62 -5.57 8.63
CA GLY A 157 -3.25 -5.02 8.71
C GLY A 157 -2.24 -5.82 9.55
N GLY A 158 -2.50 -7.11 9.82
CA GLY A 158 -1.57 -7.99 10.53
C GLY A 158 -1.65 -7.95 12.06
N MET A 159 -2.52 -7.09 12.63
CA MET A 159 -2.76 -7.02 14.07
C MET A 159 -3.49 -8.27 14.58
N GLY A 160 -3.09 -8.75 15.77
CA GLY A 160 -3.67 -9.95 16.38
C GLY A 160 -3.31 -11.26 15.65
N MET A 161 -2.28 -11.26 14.79
CA MET A 161 -1.79 -12.45 14.11
C MET A 161 -0.54 -13.03 14.81
N ARG A 162 -0.53 -14.34 15.07
CA ARG A 162 0.62 -15.04 15.67
C ARG A 162 0.88 -16.39 15.00
N ILE A 163 2.11 -16.59 14.52
CA ILE A 163 2.55 -17.90 14.04
C ILE A 163 2.95 -18.73 15.26
N VAL A 164 2.30 -19.88 15.44
CA VAL A 164 2.60 -20.83 16.50
C VAL A 164 3.42 -21.97 15.90
N TYR A 165 4.65 -22.16 16.40
CA TYR A 165 5.58 -23.16 15.88
C TYR A 165 5.61 -24.46 16.67
N ASN A 166 5.19 -24.41 17.94
CA ASN A 166 5.20 -25.55 18.84
C ASN A 166 4.19 -25.33 19.97
N GLU A 167 3.85 -26.42 20.65
CA GLU A 167 2.84 -26.46 21.71
C GLU A 167 3.18 -25.57 22.91
N LYS A 168 4.46 -25.45 23.28
CA LYS A 168 4.90 -24.70 24.47
C LYS A 168 4.61 -23.21 24.39
N ASP A 169 4.48 -22.68 23.17
CA ASP A 169 4.21 -21.27 22.92
C ASP A 169 2.71 -20.94 22.85
N VAL A 170 1.82 -21.95 22.79
CA VAL A 170 0.40 -21.77 22.48
C VAL A 170 -0.31 -20.86 23.48
N GLU A 171 -0.21 -21.15 24.78
CA GLU A 171 -0.90 -20.42 25.84
C GLU A 171 -0.54 -18.92 25.81
N LYS A 172 0.77 -18.64 25.83
CA LYS A 172 1.31 -17.29 25.76
C LYS A 172 0.86 -16.54 24.48
N LEU A 173 0.95 -17.17 23.32
CA LEU A 173 0.61 -16.53 22.05
C LEU A 173 -0.90 -16.29 21.92
N TYR A 174 -1.72 -17.18 22.48
CA TYR A 174 -3.17 -17.03 22.53
C TYR A 174 -3.59 -15.82 23.36
N GLU A 175 -3.09 -15.71 24.59
CA GLU A 175 -3.41 -14.57 25.47
C GLU A 175 -2.98 -13.24 24.84
N GLN A 176 -1.78 -13.21 24.24
CA GLN A 176 -1.28 -12.02 23.56
C GLN A 176 -2.18 -11.62 22.38
N ALA A 177 -2.55 -12.57 21.52
CA ALA A 177 -3.40 -12.30 20.37
C ALA A 177 -4.80 -11.84 20.80
N SER A 178 -5.38 -12.48 21.83
CA SER A 178 -6.73 -12.16 22.31
C SER A 178 -6.77 -10.76 22.94
N LYS A 179 -5.76 -10.42 23.75
CA LYS A 179 -5.64 -9.08 24.34
C LYS A 179 -5.44 -8.00 23.29
N GLU A 180 -4.57 -8.23 22.31
CA GLU A 180 -4.35 -7.29 21.20
C GLU A 180 -5.66 -7.07 20.41
N ALA A 181 -6.45 -8.12 20.19
CA ALA A 181 -7.74 -8.04 19.53
C ALA A 181 -8.78 -7.25 20.35
N GLU A 182 -8.84 -7.44 21.68
CA GLU A 182 -9.69 -6.65 22.57
C GLU A 182 -9.31 -5.16 22.54
N ASP A 183 -8.02 -4.87 22.65
CA ASP A 183 -7.52 -3.50 22.72
C ASP A 183 -7.83 -2.75 21.43
N ALA A 184 -7.64 -3.41 20.28
CA ALA A 184 -7.80 -2.82 18.95
C ALA A 184 -9.25 -2.80 18.44
N PHE A 185 -10.00 -3.89 18.62
CA PHE A 185 -11.28 -4.13 17.94
C PHE A 185 -12.45 -4.32 18.90
N LYS A 186 -12.21 -4.30 20.23
CA LYS A 186 -13.20 -4.63 21.25
C LYS A 186 -13.84 -6.01 21.04
N ASP A 187 -13.12 -6.92 20.39
CA ASP A 187 -13.53 -8.30 20.11
C ASP A 187 -12.37 -9.26 20.45
N LYS A 188 -12.62 -10.19 21.36
CA LYS A 188 -11.63 -11.19 21.83
C LYS A 188 -11.57 -12.43 20.96
N ARG A 189 -12.53 -12.61 20.05
CA ARG A 189 -12.68 -13.86 19.30
C ARG A 189 -11.46 -14.08 18.41
N LEU A 190 -10.90 -15.29 18.47
CA LEU A 190 -9.81 -15.74 17.63
C LEU A 190 -10.24 -16.98 16.84
N TYR A 191 -9.50 -17.25 15.76
CA TYR A 191 -9.55 -18.51 15.04
C TYR A 191 -8.13 -18.96 14.70
N VAL A 192 -7.96 -20.25 14.51
CA VAL A 192 -6.70 -20.85 14.06
C VAL A 192 -6.86 -21.37 12.64
N GLU A 193 -5.83 -21.22 11.82
CA GLU A 193 -5.77 -21.78 10.47
C GLU A 193 -4.40 -22.42 10.19
N LYS A 194 -4.34 -23.28 9.17
CA LYS A 194 -3.08 -23.84 8.73
C LYS A 194 -2.17 -22.72 8.21
N PHE A 195 -0.92 -22.67 8.68
CA PHE A 195 0.05 -21.70 8.17
C PHE A 195 0.70 -22.20 6.88
N LEU A 196 0.50 -21.47 5.78
CA LEU A 196 1.32 -21.61 4.57
C LEU A 196 2.62 -20.85 4.74
N THR A 197 3.75 -21.53 4.57
CA THR A 197 5.06 -20.97 4.88
C THR A 197 5.57 -19.97 3.85
N SER A 198 5.41 -20.26 2.55
CA SER A 198 5.89 -19.39 1.47
C SER A 198 4.82 -19.21 0.38
N PRO A 199 3.61 -18.74 0.72
CA PRO A 199 2.58 -18.46 -0.27
C PRO A 199 2.92 -17.19 -1.06
N LYS A 200 2.28 -17.05 -2.20
CA LYS A 200 2.03 -15.74 -2.82
C LYS A 200 0.71 -15.18 -2.32
N HIS A 201 0.67 -13.87 -2.16
CA HIS A 201 -0.57 -13.13 -1.90
C HIS A 201 -1.10 -12.66 -3.24
N ILE A 202 -2.18 -13.29 -3.71
CA ILE A 202 -2.84 -12.97 -4.97
C ILE A 202 -4.22 -12.43 -4.64
N GLU A 203 -4.61 -11.34 -5.27
CA GLU A 203 -5.89 -10.70 -4.98
C GLU A 203 -6.61 -10.28 -6.26
N ILE A 204 -7.94 -10.38 -6.26
CA ILE A 204 -8.76 -10.20 -7.45
C ILE A 204 -9.60 -8.96 -7.27
N GLN A 205 -9.46 -8.01 -8.21
CA GLN A 205 -10.32 -6.84 -8.25
C GLN A 205 -11.71 -7.25 -8.71
N ILE A 206 -12.73 -6.88 -7.95
CA ILE A 206 -14.13 -7.04 -8.33
C ILE A 206 -14.85 -5.69 -8.44
N LEU A 207 -15.85 -5.64 -9.31
CA LEU A 207 -16.87 -4.60 -9.39
C LEU A 207 -18.24 -5.27 -9.41
N GLY A 208 -19.13 -4.89 -8.49
CA GLY A 208 -20.48 -5.43 -8.41
C GLY A 208 -21.55 -4.34 -8.36
N ASN A 209 -22.75 -4.64 -8.83
CA ASN A 209 -23.93 -3.78 -8.64
C ASN A 209 -25.02 -4.43 -7.78
N GLY A 210 -24.71 -5.55 -7.10
CA GLY A 210 -25.64 -6.35 -6.31
C GLY A 210 -26.31 -7.49 -7.09
N GLU A 211 -26.43 -7.38 -8.41
CA GLU A 211 -26.99 -8.41 -9.28
C GLU A 211 -25.93 -9.11 -10.13
N LYS A 212 -24.96 -8.34 -10.60
CA LYS A 212 -23.86 -8.77 -11.47
C LYS A 212 -22.55 -8.38 -10.84
N VAL A 213 -21.58 -9.29 -10.91
CA VAL A 213 -20.18 -9.01 -10.55
C VAL A 213 -19.28 -9.32 -11.73
N ILE A 214 -18.26 -8.48 -11.94
CA ILE A 214 -17.17 -8.73 -12.89
C ILE A 214 -15.84 -8.64 -12.15
N HIS A 215 -14.81 -9.33 -12.66
CA HIS A 215 -13.43 -9.16 -12.20
C HIS A 215 -12.62 -8.32 -13.18
N LEU A 216 -11.66 -7.55 -12.64
CA LEU A 216 -10.65 -6.83 -13.42
C LEU A 216 -9.27 -7.51 -13.32
N PHE A 217 -9.31 -8.83 -13.30
CA PHE A 217 -8.15 -9.72 -13.10
C PHE A 217 -7.49 -9.57 -11.71
N GLU A 218 -6.34 -10.20 -11.57
CA GLU A 218 -5.60 -10.33 -10.33
C GLU A 218 -4.38 -9.40 -10.23
N ARG A 219 -3.93 -9.20 -8.99
CA ARG A 219 -2.66 -8.58 -8.63
C ARG A 219 -1.82 -9.54 -7.78
N ASP A 220 -0.50 -9.49 -7.95
CA ASP A 220 0.46 -10.11 -7.04
C ASP A 220 0.96 -9.06 -6.05
N CYS A 221 0.65 -9.26 -4.77
CA CYS A 221 1.00 -8.36 -3.67
C CYS A 221 1.97 -9.03 -2.69
N SER A 222 2.76 -9.99 -3.17
CA SER A 222 3.60 -10.84 -2.31
C SER A 222 4.83 -10.13 -1.75
N ILE A 223 5.28 -9.00 -2.33
CA ILE A 223 6.38 -8.23 -1.76
C ILE A 223 5.86 -7.40 -0.58
N GLN A 224 6.10 -7.93 0.62
CA GLN A 224 5.58 -7.38 1.87
C GLN A 224 6.68 -7.21 2.91
N HIS A 225 6.52 -6.20 3.78
CA HIS A 225 7.29 -6.06 5.01
C HIS A 225 6.34 -6.11 6.21
N ARG A 226 6.50 -7.09 7.10
CA ARG A 226 5.61 -7.28 8.27
C ARG A 226 4.12 -7.23 7.89
N TYR A 227 3.74 -7.97 6.85
CA TYR A 227 2.38 -8.04 6.30
C TYR A 227 1.86 -6.75 5.62
N GLN A 228 2.69 -5.71 5.47
CA GLN A 228 2.35 -4.52 4.69
C GLN A 228 2.91 -4.64 3.28
N LYS A 229 2.06 -4.42 2.27
CA LYS A 229 2.43 -4.47 0.85
C LYS A 229 3.38 -3.30 0.50
N VAL A 230 4.42 -3.58 -0.28
CA VAL A 230 5.47 -2.61 -0.66
C VAL A 230 5.55 -2.41 -2.17
N ILE A 231 5.44 -3.52 -2.92
CA ILE A 231 5.40 -3.56 -4.38
C ILE A 231 4.30 -4.51 -4.79
N GLU A 232 3.48 -4.07 -5.74
CA GLU A 232 2.35 -4.79 -6.29
C GLU A 232 2.47 -4.81 -7.81
N GLU A 233 2.03 -5.90 -8.45
CA GLU A 233 2.07 -6.00 -9.90
C GLU A 233 0.85 -6.70 -10.49
N ALA A 234 0.48 -6.29 -11.71
CA ALA A 234 -0.62 -6.86 -12.47
C ALA A 234 -0.21 -7.11 -13.92
N PRO A 235 -0.56 -8.26 -14.52
CA PRO A 235 -1.12 -9.44 -13.85
C PRO A 235 -0.08 -10.17 -12.97
N ALA A 236 -0.49 -11.18 -12.21
CA ALA A 236 0.43 -11.98 -11.41
C ALA A 236 1.36 -12.82 -12.31
N PRO A 237 2.69 -12.71 -12.19
CA PRO A 237 3.62 -13.32 -13.14
C PRO A 237 3.69 -14.84 -13.06
N ILE A 238 3.28 -15.44 -11.94
CA ILE A 238 3.43 -16.87 -11.71
C ILE A 238 2.23 -17.70 -12.21
N LEU A 239 1.08 -17.06 -12.44
CA LEU A 239 -0.16 -17.75 -12.74
C LEU A 239 -0.24 -18.09 -14.23
N SER A 240 -0.57 -19.35 -14.51
CA SER A 240 -0.98 -19.77 -15.84
C SER A 240 -2.33 -19.12 -16.20
N PRO A 241 -2.71 -19.07 -17.50
CA PRO A 241 -4.03 -18.62 -17.90
C PRO A 241 -5.17 -19.41 -17.22
N ASP A 242 -4.98 -20.69 -16.94
CA ASP A 242 -6.02 -21.56 -16.37
C ASP A 242 -6.19 -21.31 -14.86
N GLU A 243 -5.08 -21.16 -14.15
CA GLU A 243 -5.11 -20.80 -12.72
C GLU A 243 -5.66 -19.39 -12.51
N ARG A 244 -5.33 -18.46 -13.42
CA ARG A 244 -5.92 -17.12 -13.43
C ARG A 244 -7.43 -17.20 -13.58
N ARG A 245 -7.94 -17.98 -14.54
CA ARG A 245 -9.39 -18.14 -14.72
C ARG A 245 -10.03 -18.73 -13.47
N ALA A 246 -9.47 -19.81 -12.93
CA ALA A 246 -10.01 -20.47 -11.75
C ALA A 246 -10.10 -19.54 -10.53
N ILE A 247 -9.03 -18.78 -10.23
CA ILE A 247 -9.03 -17.89 -9.07
C ILE A 247 -9.96 -16.68 -9.26
N THR A 248 -10.10 -16.18 -10.49
CA THR A 248 -11.04 -15.08 -10.78
C THR A 248 -12.49 -15.53 -10.77
N GLU A 249 -12.78 -16.75 -11.25
CA GLU A 249 -14.12 -17.36 -11.18
C GLU A 249 -14.55 -17.57 -9.73
N ASP A 250 -13.66 -18.07 -8.88
CA ASP A 250 -13.92 -18.22 -7.44
C ASP A 250 -14.19 -16.87 -6.75
N ALA A 251 -13.46 -15.82 -7.11
CA ALA A 251 -13.68 -14.47 -6.59
C ALA A 251 -15.05 -13.91 -7.01
N VAL A 252 -15.44 -14.06 -8.29
CA VAL A 252 -16.74 -13.62 -8.79
C VAL A 252 -17.86 -14.42 -8.12
N LYS A 253 -17.74 -15.74 -8.07
CA LYS A 253 -18.73 -16.62 -7.44
C LYS A 253 -18.98 -16.26 -5.98
N LEU A 254 -17.92 -16.00 -5.21
CA LEU A 254 -18.05 -15.55 -3.82
C LEU A 254 -18.76 -14.19 -3.73
N ALA A 255 -18.36 -13.24 -4.58
CA ALA A 255 -18.93 -11.91 -4.59
C ALA A 255 -20.42 -11.90 -5.00
N GLU A 256 -20.82 -12.74 -5.95
CA GLU A 256 -22.22 -12.94 -6.33
C GLU A 256 -23.02 -13.61 -5.20
N TYR A 257 -22.45 -14.64 -4.56
CA TYR A 257 -23.10 -15.33 -3.43
C TYR A 257 -23.45 -14.37 -2.28
N ILE A 258 -22.62 -13.35 -2.05
CA ILE A 258 -22.87 -12.34 -1.02
C ILE A 258 -23.65 -11.13 -1.53
N GLY A 259 -23.97 -11.04 -2.82
CA GLY A 259 -24.62 -9.87 -3.41
C GLY A 259 -23.77 -8.60 -3.32
N TYR A 260 -22.47 -8.71 -3.65
CA TYR A 260 -21.51 -7.62 -3.48
C TYR A 260 -21.85 -6.40 -4.36
N VAL A 261 -21.65 -5.20 -3.81
CA VAL A 261 -21.91 -3.92 -4.47
C VAL A 261 -20.66 -3.05 -4.43
N ASN A 262 -20.43 -2.27 -5.48
CA ASN A 262 -19.31 -1.35 -5.67
C ASN A 262 -17.97 -2.08 -5.93
N ALA A 263 -16.83 -1.40 -5.74
CA ALA A 263 -15.52 -2.01 -5.84
C ALA A 263 -15.14 -2.78 -4.58
N GLY A 264 -14.41 -3.87 -4.76
CA GLY A 264 -13.85 -4.67 -3.70
C GLY A 264 -12.68 -5.50 -4.18
N THR A 265 -12.04 -6.18 -3.24
CA THR A 265 -10.99 -7.13 -3.57
C THR A 265 -11.17 -8.41 -2.77
N VAL A 266 -11.10 -9.55 -3.47
CA VAL A 266 -11.06 -10.88 -2.84
C VAL A 266 -9.60 -11.32 -2.79
N GLU A 267 -9.06 -11.52 -1.59
CA GLU A 267 -7.66 -11.90 -1.38
C GLU A 267 -7.52 -13.41 -1.16
N PHE A 268 -6.48 -13.98 -1.76
CA PHE A 268 -6.14 -15.40 -1.72
C PHE A 268 -4.66 -15.61 -1.39
N LEU A 269 -4.37 -16.74 -0.75
CA LEU A 269 -3.04 -17.30 -0.69
C LEU A 269 -2.87 -18.34 -1.81
N PHE A 270 -1.92 -18.13 -2.71
CA PHE A 270 -1.54 -19.10 -3.72
C PHE A 270 -0.28 -19.85 -3.27
N ASP A 271 -0.32 -21.18 -3.18
CA ASP A 271 0.85 -22.00 -2.85
C ASP A 271 1.60 -22.39 -4.13
N PRO A 272 2.81 -21.87 -4.38
CA PRO A 272 3.57 -22.21 -5.58
C PRO A 272 3.93 -23.68 -5.70
N LYS A 273 3.95 -24.44 -4.58
CA LYS A 273 4.30 -25.87 -4.57
C LYS A 273 3.15 -26.74 -5.04
N THR A 274 1.94 -26.48 -4.54
CA THR A 274 0.75 -27.27 -4.86
C THR A 274 -0.05 -26.68 -6.02
N ARG A 275 0.25 -25.44 -6.43
CA ARG A 275 -0.49 -24.68 -7.45
C ARG A 275 -1.97 -24.47 -7.11
N LYS A 276 -2.28 -24.44 -5.81
CA LYS A 276 -3.64 -24.21 -5.28
C LYS A 276 -3.74 -22.82 -4.67
N HIS A 277 -4.89 -22.18 -4.85
CA HIS A 277 -5.26 -20.97 -4.13
C HIS A 277 -6.23 -21.26 -2.98
N TYR A 278 -6.21 -20.41 -1.97
CA TYR A 278 -7.06 -20.51 -0.79
C TYR A 278 -7.55 -19.12 -0.40
N PHE A 279 -8.86 -18.98 -0.23
CA PHE A 279 -9.48 -17.73 0.19
C PHE A 279 -8.93 -17.27 1.55
N MET A 280 -8.63 -15.97 1.64
CA MET A 280 -8.10 -15.33 2.84
C MET A 280 -9.10 -14.32 3.43
N GLU A 281 -9.46 -13.28 2.68
CA GLU A 281 -10.36 -12.22 3.13
C GLU A 281 -10.97 -11.45 1.95
N ILE A 282 -11.96 -10.60 2.25
CA ILE A 282 -12.51 -9.61 1.32
C ILE A 282 -12.22 -8.23 1.88
N ASN A 283 -11.62 -7.35 1.08
CA ASN A 283 -11.52 -5.94 1.39
C ASN A 283 -12.71 -5.21 0.75
N ALA A 284 -13.60 -4.68 1.58
CA ALA A 284 -14.88 -4.11 1.15
C ALA A 284 -14.76 -2.64 0.72
N ARG A 285 -13.71 -2.32 -0.04
CA ARG A 285 -13.32 -0.97 -0.42
C ARG A 285 -12.32 -0.97 -1.59
N LEU A 286 -12.01 0.22 -2.07
CA LEU A 286 -10.84 0.44 -2.93
C LEU A 286 -9.54 0.10 -2.18
N GLN A 287 -8.52 -0.31 -2.93
CA GLN A 287 -7.16 -0.55 -2.42
C GLN A 287 -6.15 0.44 -3.01
N VAL A 288 -5.00 0.57 -2.34
CA VAL A 288 -3.92 1.49 -2.71
C VAL A 288 -3.43 1.17 -4.12
N GLU A 289 -3.29 -0.13 -4.38
CA GLU A 289 -2.75 -0.79 -5.57
C GLU A 289 -3.77 -0.96 -6.73
N HIS A 290 -4.96 -0.36 -6.65
CA HIS A 290 -5.89 -0.33 -7.78
C HIS A 290 -5.28 0.20 -9.10
N PRO A 291 -4.31 1.15 -9.12
CA PRO A 291 -3.78 1.68 -10.37
C PRO A 291 -3.09 0.65 -11.26
N VAL A 292 -2.46 -0.41 -10.73
CA VAL A 292 -1.87 -1.43 -11.62
C VAL A 292 -2.94 -2.15 -12.43
N THR A 293 -4.12 -2.37 -11.84
CA THR A 293 -5.28 -2.93 -12.53
C THR A 293 -5.83 -1.96 -13.57
N GLU A 294 -5.97 -0.67 -13.23
CA GLU A 294 -6.41 0.36 -14.20
C GLU A 294 -5.46 0.43 -15.39
N MET A 295 -4.15 0.36 -15.16
CA MET A 295 -3.13 0.46 -16.21
C MET A 295 -3.13 -0.73 -17.17
N ILE A 296 -3.51 -1.93 -16.72
CA ILE A 296 -3.58 -3.12 -17.61
C ILE A 296 -4.94 -3.33 -18.26
N THR A 297 -6.02 -2.76 -17.70
CA THR A 297 -7.39 -2.95 -18.22
C THR A 297 -7.94 -1.73 -18.96
N GLY A 298 -7.42 -0.54 -18.68
CA GLY A 298 -7.99 0.73 -19.12
C GLY A 298 -9.29 1.13 -18.40
N VAL A 299 -9.71 0.37 -17.39
CA VAL A 299 -10.93 0.66 -16.60
C VAL A 299 -10.58 1.61 -15.45
N ASP A 300 -11.21 2.78 -15.40
CA ASP A 300 -11.15 3.68 -14.25
C ASP A 300 -12.06 3.15 -13.13
N ILE A 301 -11.46 2.57 -12.10
CA ILE A 301 -12.18 1.89 -11.01
C ILE A 301 -12.95 2.90 -10.17
N VAL A 302 -12.34 4.04 -9.82
CA VAL A 302 -13.00 5.08 -9.02
C VAL A 302 -14.21 5.66 -9.75
N LYS A 303 -14.12 5.81 -11.07
CA LYS A 303 -15.26 6.20 -11.90
C LYS A 303 -16.38 5.17 -11.80
N GLN A 304 -16.07 3.87 -11.91
CA GLN A 304 -17.08 2.82 -11.76
C GLN A 304 -17.71 2.84 -10.35
N GLN A 305 -16.91 3.04 -9.29
CA GLN A 305 -17.43 3.16 -7.92
C GLN A 305 -18.48 4.26 -7.81
N LEU A 306 -18.19 5.43 -8.37
CA LEU A 306 -19.07 6.60 -8.36
C LEU A 306 -20.34 6.36 -9.19
N LEU A 307 -20.22 5.82 -10.40
CA LEU A 307 -21.38 5.51 -11.25
C LEU A 307 -22.30 4.47 -10.61
N ILE A 308 -21.75 3.38 -10.07
CA ILE A 308 -22.52 2.35 -9.37
C ILE A 308 -23.25 2.96 -8.16
N ALA A 309 -22.56 3.76 -7.34
CA ALA A 309 -23.15 4.35 -6.14
C ALA A 309 -24.28 5.36 -6.47
N MET A 310 -24.17 6.07 -7.60
CA MET A 310 -25.18 7.02 -8.05
C MET A 310 -26.31 6.38 -8.87
N GLY A 311 -26.34 5.05 -8.96
CA GLY A 311 -27.41 4.32 -9.66
C GLY A 311 -27.30 4.34 -11.19
N GLU A 312 -26.16 4.77 -11.75
CA GLU A 312 -25.89 4.78 -13.19
C GLU A 312 -25.51 3.38 -13.72
N GLY A 313 -25.32 2.39 -12.83
CA GLY A 313 -25.15 0.98 -13.18
C GLY A 313 -23.71 0.52 -13.46
N LEU A 314 -23.58 -0.71 -13.97
CA LEU A 314 -22.32 -1.37 -14.36
C LEU A 314 -22.44 -1.92 -15.79
N ASP A 315 -22.18 -1.08 -16.79
CA ASP A 315 -22.34 -1.44 -18.21
C ASP A 315 -21.23 -2.36 -18.75
N LEU A 316 -20.11 -2.48 -18.03
CA LEU A 316 -18.98 -3.31 -18.42
C LEU A 316 -19.37 -4.81 -18.41
N LYS A 317 -19.02 -5.54 -19.47
CA LYS A 317 -19.16 -7.01 -19.54
C LYS A 317 -17.80 -7.67 -19.33
N GLN A 318 -17.82 -8.87 -18.74
CA GLN A 318 -16.59 -9.63 -18.47
C GLN A 318 -15.78 -9.89 -19.76
N ASP A 319 -16.49 -10.16 -20.87
CA ASP A 319 -15.87 -10.45 -22.16
C ASP A 319 -15.17 -9.24 -22.80
N ASP A 320 -15.48 -8.02 -22.37
CA ASP A 320 -14.86 -6.79 -22.88
C ASP A 320 -13.54 -6.47 -22.15
N ILE A 321 -13.27 -7.12 -21.02
CA ILE A 321 -12.11 -6.84 -20.19
C ILE A 321 -10.92 -7.67 -20.66
N ARG A 322 -9.83 -6.99 -20.98
CA ARG A 322 -8.59 -7.58 -21.53
C ARG A 322 -7.37 -7.10 -20.75
N ILE A 323 -6.36 -7.95 -20.68
CA ILE A 323 -5.04 -7.60 -20.13
C ILE A 323 -4.21 -6.99 -21.26
N HIS A 324 -3.76 -5.76 -21.05
CA HIS A 324 -2.81 -5.08 -21.91
C HIS A 324 -1.50 -4.84 -21.15
N GLY A 325 -0.44 -5.53 -21.54
CA GLY A 325 0.89 -5.36 -20.94
C GLY A 325 0.96 -5.79 -19.48
N HIS A 326 1.83 -5.11 -18.73
CA HIS A 326 2.15 -5.39 -17.33
C HIS A 326 2.39 -4.09 -16.59
N ALA A 327 1.83 -3.95 -15.39
CA ALA A 327 2.01 -2.81 -14.52
C ALA A 327 2.62 -3.21 -13.18
N ILE A 328 3.49 -2.35 -12.64
CA ILE A 328 4.10 -2.49 -11.33
C ILE A 328 3.91 -1.18 -10.58
N GLU A 329 3.38 -1.24 -9.37
CA GLU A 329 3.31 -0.12 -8.43
C GLU A 329 4.35 -0.29 -7.34
N ALA A 330 4.93 0.82 -6.91
CA ALA A 330 5.72 0.87 -5.70
C ALA A 330 5.29 2.06 -4.84
N ARG A 331 5.15 1.80 -3.53
CA ARG A 331 4.79 2.81 -2.53
C ARG A 331 6.04 3.57 -2.10
N ILE A 332 6.15 4.85 -2.47
CA ILE A 332 7.23 5.70 -2.02
C ILE A 332 6.87 6.23 -0.64
N ASN A 333 7.61 5.81 0.39
CA ASN A 333 7.39 6.22 1.77
C ASN A 333 8.52 7.11 2.26
N ALA A 334 8.19 8.03 3.15
CA ALA A 334 9.13 8.77 3.98
C ALA A 334 9.73 7.85 5.05
N GLU A 335 10.62 6.95 4.62
CA GLU A 335 11.23 5.91 5.47
C GLU A 335 12.71 5.78 5.15
N ASN A 336 13.50 5.45 6.16
CA ASN A 336 14.89 5.12 5.95
C ASN A 336 15.01 3.78 5.19
N PRO A 337 15.73 3.70 4.05
CA PRO A 337 15.73 2.50 3.22
C PRO A 337 16.45 1.30 3.86
N VAL A 338 17.26 1.51 4.91
CA VAL A 338 18.00 0.44 5.60
C VAL A 338 17.26 0.00 6.87
N THR A 339 16.85 0.94 7.71
CA THR A 339 16.20 0.62 8.99
C THR A 339 14.68 0.47 8.85
N MET A 340 14.09 0.97 7.76
CA MET A 340 12.64 1.03 7.51
C MET A 340 11.87 1.79 8.60
N LEU A 341 12.57 2.70 9.32
CA LEU A 341 11.93 3.61 10.27
C LEU A 341 11.36 4.82 9.53
N PRO A 342 10.17 5.33 9.95
CA PRO A 342 9.61 6.56 9.41
C PRO A 342 10.57 7.75 9.54
N SER A 343 10.49 8.65 8.56
CA SER A 343 11.29 9.87 8.44
C SER A 343 10.37 11.09 8.21
N PRO A 344 9.53 11.48 9.19
CA PRO A 344 8.71 12.67 9.09
C PRO A 344 9.59 13.92 8.94
N GLY A 345 9.03 14.97 8.33
CA GLY A 345 9.76 16.21 8.08
C GLY A 345 9.23 17.00 6.88
N THR A 346 9.92 18.09 6.54
CA THR A 346 9.56 18.94 5.41
C THR A 346 10.26 18.47 4.14
N VAL A 347 9.51 18.30 3.06
CA VAL A 347 10.05 18.04 1.73
C VAL A 347 10.50 19.36 1.13
N SER A 348 11.81 19.58 1.04
CA SER A 348 12.39 20.85 0.56
C SER A 348 12.45 20.94 -0.96
N ASP A 349 12.57 19.81 -1.64
CA ASP A 349 12.61 19.74 -3.10
C ASP A 349 11.93 18.45 -3.57
N TYR A 350 11.19 18.54 -4.68
CA TYR A 350 10.30 17.48 -5.13
C TYR A 350 10.11 17.55 -6.65
N HIS A 351 10.67 16.58 -7.37
CA HIS A 351 10.47 16.41 -8.81
C HIS A 351 10.04 14.99 -9.14
N GLU A 352 8.82 14.85 -9.63
CA GLU A 352 8.25 13.59 -10.08
C GLU A 352 8.90 13.14 -11.40
N PRO A 353 9.18 11.83 -11.57
CA PRO A 353 9.58 11.29 -12.86
C PRO A 353 8.36 11.25 -13.80
N SER A 354 8.61 11.36 -15.11
CA SER A 354 7.56 11.39 -16.12
C SER A 354 7.93 10.58 -17.38
N GLY A 355 7.14 10.69 -18.45
CA GLY A 355 7.38 10.01 -19.72
C GLY A 355 6.54 8.74 -19.92
N PRO A 356 6.69 8.06 -21.07
CA PRO A 356 5.78 7.00 -21.48
C PRO A 356 5.65 5.87 -20.46
N GLY A 357 4.40 5.51 -20.13
CA GLY A 357 4.07 4.41 -19.22
C GLY A 357 4.40 4.66 -17.75
N ILE A 358 4.66 5.90 -17.33
CA ILE A 358 4.79 6.29 -15.91
C ILE A 358 3.55 7.05 -15.48
N ARG A 359 2.95 6.61 -14.36
CA ARG A 359 1.89 7.30 -13.63
C ARG A 359 2.37 7.56 -12.20
N ILE A 360 2.04 8.74 -11.67
CA ILE A 360 2.31 9.12 -10.29
C ILE A 360 1.01 9.59 -9.64
N ASP A 361 0.67 8.96 -8.53
CA ASP A 361 -0.43 9.36 -7.66
C ASP A 361 0.21 9.86 -6.34
N SER A 362 0.34 11.18 -6.19
CA SER A 362 1.05 11.83 -5.08
C SER A 362 0.14 12.64 -4.18
N GLY A 363 0.45 12.64 -2.88
CA GLY A 363 -0.23 13.45 -1.86
C GLY A 363 0.55 14.70 -1.41
N ILE A 364 1.71 14.98 -2.02
CA ILE A 364 2.64 16.03 -1.56
C ILE A 364 3.24 16.85 -2.70
N THR A 365 3.87 17.97 -2.34
CA THR A 365 4.66 18.81 -3.25
C THR A 365 5.86 19.41 -2.48
N ALA A 366 6.70 20.19 -3.16
CA ALA A 366 7.77 20.93 -2.49
C ALA A 366 7.17 21.88 -1.43
N GLY A 367 7.75 21.88 -0.24
CA GLY A 367 7.26 22.58 0.95
C GLY A 367 6.24 21.81 1.78
N SER A 368 5.74 20.65 1.33
CA SER A 368 4.84 19.81 2.13
C SER A 368 5.53 19.28 3.39
N ILE A 369 4.76 19.17 4.47
CA ILE A 369 5.17 18.56 5.72
C ILE A 369 4.60 17.14 5.77
N ILE A 370 5.47 16.17 6.05
CA ILE A 370 5.10 14.79 6.32
C ILE A 370 4.98 14.64 7.84
N PRO A 371 3.76 14.55 8.39
CA PRO A 371 3.54 14.41 9.82
C PRO A 371 3.95 13.01 10.31
N ALA A 372 4.18 12.87 11.61
CA ALA A 372 4.49 11.58 12.23
C ALA A 372 3.22 10.77 12.56
N GLU A 373 2.07 11.45 12.61
CA GLU A 373 0.77 10.94 13.04
C GLU A 373 0.06 10.09 11.98
N TYR A 374 0.45 10.22 10.71
CA TYR A 374 -0.16 9.50 9.59
C TYR A 374 0.82 8.54 8.93
N ASN A 375 0.30 7.71 8.02
CA ASN A 375 1.10 6.83 7.20
C ASN A 375 2.17 7.63 6.42
N PRO A 376 3.43 7.14 6.33
CA PRO A 376 4.53 7.86 5.69
C PRO A 376 4.47 7.87 4.15
N LEU A 377 3.40 7.37 3.52
CA LEU A 377 3.21 7.38 2.07
C LEU A 377 3.31 8.81 1.49
N ILE A 378 4.29 8.99 0.61
CA ILE A 378 4.53 10.21 -0.17
C ILE A 378 3.72 10.16 -1.46
N ALA A 379 3.94 9.08 -2.23
CA ALA A 379 3.35 8.89 -3.54
C ALA A 379 3.37 7.41 -3.92
N LYS A 380 2.50 7.05 -4.85
CA LYS A 380 2.56 5.78 -5.58
C LYS A 380 3.17 6.06 -6.94
N ILE A 381 4.17 5.27 -7.30
CA ILE A 381 4.71 5.27 -8.65
C ILE A 381 4.29 3.99 -9.36
N ILE A 382 3.74 4.15 -10.55
CA ILE A 382 3.24 3.03 -11.36
C ILE A 382 3.94 3.06 -12.70
N ALA A 383 4.54 1.93 -13.07
CA ALA A 383 5.17 1.72 -14.35
C ALA A 383 4.42 0.62 -15.10
N TRP A 384 3.85 0.98 -16.25
CA TRP A 384 3.26 0.05 -17.19
C TRP A 384 4.17 -0.15 -18.39
N ALA A 385 4.23 -1.35 -18.98
CA ALA A 385 4.85 -1.61 -20.28
C ALA A 385 4.27 -2.85 -20.97
N PRO A 386 4.53 -3.08 -22.27
CA PRO A 386 4.07 -4.28 -22.97
C PRO A 386 4.58 -5.60 -22.36
N SER A 387 5.73 -5.58 -21.70
CA SER A 387 6.30 -6.74 -21.00
C SER A 387 6.69 -6.41 -19.56
N ARG A 388 6.61 -7.41 -18.67
CA ARG A 388 7.05 -7.27 -17.27
C ARG A 388 8.49 -6.77 -17.15
N ARG A 389 9.40 -7.27 -17.98
CA ARG A 389 10.81 -6.84 -17.96
C ARG A 389 10.95 -5.36 -18.29
N GLU A 390 10.22 -4.88 -19.29
CA GLU A 390 10.20 -3.46 -19.64
C GLU A 390 9.58 -2.61 -18.53
N ALA A 391 8.52 -3.09 -17.86
CA ALA A 391 7.89 -2.39 -16.74
C ALA A 391 8.90 -2.24 -15.57
N ILE A 392 9.67 -3.29 -15.26
CA ILE A 392 10.76 -3.24 -14.28
C ILE A 392 11.82 -2.20 -14.68
N ASN A 393 12.29 -2.24 -15.93
CA ASN A 393 13.31 -1.30 -16.41
C ASN A 393 12.82 0.16 -16.40
N ARG A 394 11.54 0.36 -16.74
CA ARG A 394 10.87 1.66 -16.74
C ARG A 394 10.69 2.20 -15.33
N MET A 395 10.29 1.35 -14.38
CA MET A 395 10.25 1.67 -12.95
C MET A 395 11.63 2.06 -12.43
N LEU A 396 12.66 1.26 -12.72
CA LEU A 396 14.04 1.55 -12.30
C LEU A 396 14.56 2.88 -12.86
N ARG A 397 14.19 3.21 -14.10
CA ARG A 397 14.50 4.51 -14.72
C ARG A 397 13.81 5.64 -13.96
N ALA A 398 12.50 5.54 -13.73
CA ALA A 398 11.74 6.56 -13.04
C ALA A 398 12.21 6.77 -11.58
N LEU A 399 12.53 5.70 -10.85
CA LEU A 399 13.10 5.77 -9.50
C LEU A 399 14.49 6.42 -9.45
N ARG A 400 15.25 6.45 -10.56
CA ARG A 400 16.51 7.21 -10.65
C ARG A 400 16.29 8.70 -10.86
N GLU A 401 15.19 9.06 -11.52
CA GLU A 401 14.82 10.44 -11.85
C GLU A 401 14.03 11.11 -10.72
N TYR A 402 13.45 10.33 -9.80
CA TYR A 402 12.63 10.86 -8.71
C TYR A 402 13.48 11.59 -7.66
N ILE A 403 13.31 12.90 -7.59
CA ILE A 403 13.99 13.76 -6.60
C ILE A 403 13.03 14.05 -5.46
N ILE A 404 13.40 13.63 -4.25
CA ILE A 404 12.72 13.97 -3.00
C ILE A 404 13.79 14.30 -1.97
N ILE A 405 13.83 15.56 -1.53
CA ILE A 405 14.83 16.07 -0.59
C ILE A 405 14.15 16.58 0.66
N GLY A 406 14.81 16.42 1.81
CA GLY A 406 14.33 16.86 3.13
C GLY A 406 14.02 15.69 4.07
N VAL A 407 13.55 14.57 3.51
CA VAL A 407 13.25 13.32 4.23
C VAL A 407 14.02 12.13 3.64
N ASP A 408 14.21 11.07 4.43
CA ASP A 408 14.67 9.80 3.89
C ASP A 408 13.51 9.13 3.12
N THR A 409 13.83 8.37 2.07
CA THR A 409 12.84 7.60 1.31
C THR A 409 13.26 6.16 1.09
N ASN A 410 12.28 5.28 0.96
CA ASN A 410 12.47 3.86 0.67
C ASN A 410 12.85 3.57 -0.80
N ILE A 411 13.13 4.58 -1.63
CA ILE A 411 13.46 4.41 -3.06
C ILE A 411 14.62 3.42 -3.27
N LEU A 412 15.68 3.48 -2.44
CA LEU A 412 16.80 2.54 -2.57
C LEU A 412 16.42 1.10 -2.22
N LEU A 413 15.48 0.91 -1.30
CA LEU A 413 14.93 -0.40 -0.96
C LEU A 413 14.19 -0.96 -2.18
N ILE A 414 13.26 -0.19 -2.74
CA ILE A 414 12.47 -0.59 -3.92
C ILE A 414 13.38 -0.96 -5.09
N LYS A 415 14.36 -0.11 -5.43
CA LYS A 415 15.34 -0.40 -6.49
C LYS A 415 16.07 -1.72 -6.26
N SER A 416 16.50 -1.97 -5.03
CA SER A 416 17.22 -3.19 -4.66
C SER A 416 16.34 -4.44 -4.78
N ILE A 417 15.03 -4.33 -4.52
CA ILE A 417 14.05 -5.40 -4.73
C ILE A 417 13.87 -5.67 -6.23
N LEU A 418 13.62 -4.63 -7.02
CA LEU A 418 13.38 -4.73 -8.47
C LEU A 418 14.58 -5.29 -9.25
N GLU A 419 15.80 -5.08 -8.74
CA GLU A 419 17.05 -5.62 -9.31
C GLU A 419 17.38 -7.05 -8.82
N HIS A 420 16.62 -7.59 -7.87
CA HIS A 420 16.91 -8.90 -7.28
C HIS A 420 16.44 -10.03 -8.21
N PRO A 421 17.26 -11.06 -8.48
CA PRO A 421 16.91 -12.14 -9.41
C PRO A 421 15.58 -12.85 -9.12
N VAL A 422 15.27 -13.08 -7.84
CA VAL A 422 14.00 -13.72 -7.42
C VAL A 422 12.78 -12.86 -7.78
N PHE A 423 12.88 -11.53 -7.68
CA PHE A 423 11.81 -10.63 -8.14
C PHE A 423 11.74 -10.62 -9.67
N ILE A 424 12.89 -10.48 -10.34
CA ILE A 424 12.99 -10.47 -11.81
C ILE A 424 12.39 -11.72 -12.45
N ASN A 425 12.53 -12.88 -11.80
CA ASN A 425 11.99 -14.15 -12.29
C ASN A 425 10.53 -14.40 -11.87
N GLY A 426 9.91 -13.53 -11.06
CA GLY A 426 8.51 -13.65 -10.64
C GLY A 426 8.23 -14.72 -9.58
N VAL A 427 9.28 -15.33 -9.01
CA VAL A 427 9.18 -16.48 -8.07
C VAL A 427 9.23 -16.08 -6.59
N HIS A 428 9.18 -14.78 -6.30
CA HIS A 428 9.13 -14.26 -4.94
C HIS A 428 7.85 -14.69 -4.20
N THR A 429 7.90 -14.79 -2.88
CA THR A 429 6.76 -15.13 -2.01
C THR A 429 6.62 -14.06 -0.92
N THR A 430 5.64 -14.18 -0.04
CA THR A 430 5.49 -13.28 1.13
C THR A 430 6.71 -13.26 2.05
N LYS A 431 7.60 -14.25 1.96
CA LYS A 431 8.86 -14.34 2.70
C LYS A 431 10.04 -13.62 2.06
N PHE A 432 9.86 -13.01 0.89
CA PHE A 432 10.97 -12.46 0.12
C PHE A 432 11.85 -11.49 0.92
N LEU A 433 11.25 -10.51 1.61
CA LEU A 433 12.06 -9.59 2.40
C LEU A 433 12.70 -10.30 3.59
N ASP A 434 11.99 -11.19 4.29
CA ASP A 434 12.56 -11.93 5.42
C ASP A 434 13.79 -12.77 5.02
N GLU A 435 13.75 -13.40 3.85
CA GLU A 435 14.82 -14.25 3.32
C GLU A 435 16.01 -13.43 2.78
N TYR A 436 15.73 -12.30 2.10
CA TYR A 436 16.74 -11.58 1.33
C TYR A 436 17.10 -10.19 1.89
N ILE A 437 16.55 -9.77 3.04
CA ILE A 437 16.80 -8.42 3.61
C ILE A 437 18.28 -8.12 3.80
N ASN A 438 19.10 -9.12 4.16
CA ASN A 438 20.53 -8.92 4.37
C ASN A 438 21.26 -8.65 3.05
N ASP A 439 20.89 -9.30 1.95
CA ASP A 439 21.45 -8.99 0.62
C ASP A 439 21.00 -7.62 0.14
N ILE A 440 19.70 -7.32 0.30
CA ILE A 440 19.11 -6.03 -0.03
C ILE A 440 19.83 -4.89 0.72
N LYS A 441 20.03 -5.02 2.03
CA LYS A 441 20.77 -4.04 2.84
C LYS A 441 22.20 -3.84 2.33
N LYS A 442 22.91 -4.91 1.95
CA LYS A 442 24.25 -4.80 1.36
C LYS A 442 24.24 -4.01 0.06
N ARG A 443 23.25 -4.24 -0.82
CA ARG A 443 23.07 -3.49 -2.07
C ARG A 443 22.80 -2.01 -1.81
N ILE A 444 21.89 -1.69 -0.88
CA ILE A 444 21.59 -0.30 -0.47
C ILE A 444 22.85 0.40 0.05
N LEU A 445 23.60 -0.25 0.94
CA LEU A 445 24.85 0.30 1.47
C LEU A 445 25.90 0.51 0.38
N ASN A 446 25.94 -0.36 -0.65
CA ASN A 446 26.81 -0.16 -1.80
C ASN A 446 26.39 1.06 -2.63
N TYR A 447 25.10 1.26 -2.87
CA TYR A 447 24.57 2.47 -3.51
C TYR A 447 24.98 3.74 -2.76
N GLU A 448 24.82 3.74 -1.43
CA GLU A 448 25.24 4.88 -0.61
C GLU A 448 26.75 5.13 -0.66
N ARG A 449 27.56 4.07 -0.70
CA ARG A 449 29.02 4.19 -0.87
C ARG A 449 29.38 4.84 -2.19
N ILE A 450 28.78 4.38 -3.30
CA ILE A 450 29.00 4.95 -4.64
C ILE A 450 28.60 6.44 -4.66
N GLN A 451 27.44 6.79 -4.09
CA GLN A 451 26.98 8.18 -3.99
C GLN A 451 27.94 9.04 -3.15
N ALA A 452 28.42 8.53 -2.00
CA ALA A 452 29.38 9.24 -1.17
C ALA A 452 30.73 9.45 -1.88
N ILE A 453 31.19 8.48 -2.66
CA ILE A 453 32.41 8.61 -3.49
C ILE A 453 32.19 9.67 -4.57
N ALA A 454 31.09 9.61 -5.32
CA ALA A 454 30.77 10.58 -6.37
C ALA A 454 30.70 12.01 -5.81
N LEU A 455 30.01 12.20 -4.69
CA LEU A 455 29.97 13.47 -3.96
C LEU A 455 31.39 13.94 -3.57
N SER A 456 32.23 13.05 -3.03
CA SER A 456 33.59 13.41 -2.64
C SER A 456 34.46 13.86 -3.83
N ILE A 457 34.25 13.28 -5.03
CA ILE A 457 34.95 13.67 -6.26
C ILE A 457 34.47 15.05 -6.73
N LEU A 458 33.15 15.27 -6.80
CA LEU A 458 32.56 16.56 -7.15
C LEU A 458 33.06 17.67 -6.21
N MET A 459 33.13 17.37 -4.91
CA MET A 459 33.69 18.27 -3.89
C MET A 459 35.17 18.57 -4.09
N THR A 460 35.95 17.64 -4.64
CA THR A 460 37.37 17.85 -4.94
C THR A 460 37.58 18.77 -6.15
N ARG A 461 36.61 18.79 -7.08
CA ARG A 461 36.63 19.65 -8.28
C ARG A 461 36.04 21.04 -8.05
N SER A 462 35.23 21.22 -6.99
CA SER A 462 34.65 22.52 -6.64
C SER A 462 35.72 23.48 -6.10
N ILE A 463 35.76 24.70 -6.65
CA ILE A 463 36.71 25.78 -6.31
C ILE A 463 36.61 26.19 -4.83
N ASN A 464 35.43 26.03 -4.21
CA ASN A 464 35.15 26.48 -2.84
C ASN A 464 35.40 25.42 -1.75
N GLY A 465 35.75 24.18 -2.13
CA GLY A 465 36.02 23.08 -1.19
C GLY A 465 34.84 22.72 -0.25
N PHE A 466 35.08 21.77 0.66
CA PHE A 466 34.05 21.19 1.55
C PHE A 466 33.40 22.19 2.51
N GLY A 467 34.10 23.29 2.86
CA GLY A 467 33.64 24.27 3.84
C GLY A 467 32.42 25.10 3.41
N SER A 468 32.08 25.11 2.12
CA SER A 468 30.90 25.80 1.58
C SER A 468 29.62 24.93 1.59
N LEU A 469 29.75 23.60 1.68
CA LEU A 469 28.64 22.64 1.65
C LEU A 469 28.22 22.13 3.04
N VAL A 470 29.04 22.41 4.06
CA VAL A 470 28.71 22.25 5.47
C VAL A 470 28.56 23.64 6.05
N PRO A 471 27.33 24.10 6.36
CA PRO A 471 27.13 25.39 6.99
C PRO A 471 28.00 25.50 8.23
N ARG A 472 28.82 26.55 8.33
CA ARG A 472 29.58 26.91 9.54
C ARG A 472 28.73 27.73 10.54
N SER A 473 27.46 27.98 10.25
CA SER A 473 26.63 28.93 11.00
C SER A 473 25.75 28.27 12.07
N LYS A 474 25.68 28.93 13.24
CA LYS A 474 24.65 28.77 14.28
C LYS A 474 23.28 29.33 13.82
N SER A 475 22.85 28.99 12.60
CA SER A 475 21.51 29.32 12.09
C SER A 475 20.64 28.07 12.19
N PRO A 476 19.32 28.19 12.42
CA PRO A 476 18.48 27.05 12.75
C PRO A 476 18.60 26.00 11.65
N ILE A 477 19.00 24.80 12.06
CA ILE A 477 19.25 23.66 11.20
C ILE A 477 17.95 23.41 10.42
N VAL A 478 17.93 23.68 9.12
CA VAL A 478 16.93 23.06 8.24
C VAL A 478 17.11 21.55 8.45
N PRO A 479 16.11 20.82 8.95
CA PRO A 479 16.27 19.41 9.25
C PRO A 479 16.61 18.66 7.96
N THR A 480 17.90 18.38 7.74
CA THR A 480 18.32 17.54 6.62
C THR A 480 18.20 16.09 7.03
N SER A 481 17.65 15.25 6.15
CA SER A 481 17.44 13.83 6.40
C SER A 481 18.68 13.09 6.95
N HIS A 482 18.47 12.10 7.82
CA HIS A 482 19.55 11.35 8.47
C HIS A 482 20.49 10.67 7.44
N ARG A 483 19.94 10.12 6.35
CA ARG A 483 20.74 9.54 5.26
C ARG A 483 21.63 10.59 4.60
N LEU A 484 21.14 11.80 4.34
CA LEU A 484 21.94 12.86 3.72
C LEU A 484 23.12 13.26 4.62
N GLN A 485 22.89 13.36 5.93
CA GLN A 485 23.97 13.62 6.89
C GLN A 485 25.01 12.48 6.90
N THR A 486 24.54 11.23 6.88
CA THR A 486 25.42 10.05 6.80
C THR A 486 26.25 10.04 5.51
N LEU A 487 25.64 10.34 4.37
CA LEU A 487 26.31 10.47 3.07
C LEU A 487 27.36 11.58 3.09
N LYS A 488 27.04 12.76 3.64
CA LYS A 488 27.98 13.88 3.79
C LYS A 488 29.18 13.48 4.67
N ARG A 489 28.95 12.80 5.80
CA ARG A 489 30.02 12.30 6.68
C ARG A 489 30.93 11.29 5.97
N ARG A 490 30.36 10.32 5.25
CA ARG A 490 31.12 9.35 4.44
C ARG A 490 31.91 10.03 3.32
N ALA A 491 31.27 10.94 2.57
CA ALA A 491 31.91 11.70 1.52
C ALA A 491 33.10 12.52 2.04
N TRP A 492 32.98 13.10 3.24
CA TRP A 492 34.09 13.79 3.91
C TRP A 492 35.27 12.86 4.23
N ALA A 493 34.99 11.67 4.75
CA ALA A 493 36.02 10.67 5.04
C ALA A 493 36.76 10.26 3.75
N TYR A 494 36.04 9.99 2.66
CA TYR A 494 36.65 9.70 1.35
C TYR A 494 37.45 10.90 0.82
N TRP A 495 36.90 12.11 0.90
CA TRP A 495 37.59 13.33 0.46
C TRP A 495 38.90 13.55 1.22
N ARG A 496 38.95 13.30 2.53
CA ARG A 496 40.18 13.37 3.33
C ARG A 496 41.26 12.41 2.83
N VAL A 497 40.88 11.17 2.49
CA VAL A 497 41.80 10.17 1.94
C VAL A 497 42.29 10.56 0.55
N ILE A 498 41.41 11.09 -0.31
CA ILE A 498 41.77 11.57 -1.65
C ILE A 498 42.74 12.76 -1.53
N LYS A 499 42.42 13.75 -0.70
CA LYS A 499 43.24 14.94 -0.48
C LYS A 499 44.62 14.60 0.08
N SER A 500 44.71 13.67 1.04
CA SER A 500 46.01 13.25 1.59
C SER A 500 46.89 12.60 0.51
N ARG A 501 46.31 11.76 -0.36
CA ARG A 501 47.00 11.14 -1.49
C ARG A 501 47.40 12.14 -2.59
N MET A 502 46.63 13.20 -2.81
CA MET A 502 47.00 14.29 -3.74
C MET A 502 48.15 15.14 -3.20
N HIS A 503 48.18 15.42 -1.89
CA HIS A 503 49.27 16.17 -1.27
C HIS A 503 50.58 15.39 -1.22
N THR A 504 50.55 14.06 -1.03
CA THR A 504 51.76 13.23 -1.10
C THR A 504 52.36 13.19 -2.52
N ARG A 505 51.52 13.14 -3.58
CA ARG A 505 51.99 13.26 -4.98
C ARG A 505 52.59 14.63 -5.32
N LYS A 506 52.03 15.74 -4.83
CA LYS A 506 52.61 17.09 -5.01
C LYS A 506 53.95 17.27 -4.29
N ARG A 507 54.19 16.56 -3.18
CA ARG A 507 55.48 16.56 -2.47
C ARG A 507 56.53 15.70 -3.17
N SER A 508 56.15 14.61 -3.84
CA SER A 508 57.11 13.81 -4.63
C SER A 508 57.46 14.47 -5.97
N SER A 509 56.56 15.23 -6.58
CA SER A 509 56.82 15.97 -7.83
C SER A 509 57.57 17.29 -7.66
N ARG A 510 57.81 17.74 -6.42
CA ARG A 510 58.69 18.88 -6.09
C ARG A 510 60.08 18.44 -5.61
N LYS A 511 60.34 17.13 -5.56
CA LYS A 511 61.62 16.51 -5.18
C LYS A 511 62.33 15.80 -6.35
N LYS A 512 61.78 15.91 -7.56
CA LYS A 512 62.48 15.75 -8.83
C LYS A 512 62.44 17.10 -9.51
#